data_AF-A0A2K8KM73-F1
#
_entry.id   AF-A0A2K8KM73-F1
#
_cell.length_a   1.000
_cell.length_b   1.000
_cell.length_c   1.000
_cell.angle_alpha   90.00
_cell.angle_beta   90.00
_cell.angle_gamma   90.00
#
_symmetry.space_group_name_H-M   'P 1'
#
loop_
_entity.id
_entity.type
_entity.pdbx_description
1 polymer ?
#
loop_
_entity_poly.entity_id
_entity_poly.type
_entity_poly.pdbx_seq_one_letter_code
_entity_poly.pdbx_strand_id
1 'polypeptide(L)'
;MIRIGIFLLGVGLLLGCDGQHLDAAQTLPAQKSVHEVSITDLRPARQKLDQTLSVNLTDCQYGSYQLADHYRTPGRVAILTRYLSNELPEAYQGMAFDLHNFTIHINNLAQLVDLPSDDYQPDDQDGTGLDNFVVGCSQDDLMGGYNLAEVANALPPLIAVADLAVGDKVFHVRVIRSPDAQFWAYKNARWDALMNELVLAIGAQLVAEITTEPTI
;
A
#
# COMPACT_ATOMS: atom_id res chain seq x y z
N MET A 1 -71.45 -11.30 -21.36
CA MET A 1 -70.93 -12.64 -20.96
C MET A 1 -69.44 -12.51 -20.73
N ILE A 2 -69.02 -12.83 -19.51
CA ILE A 2 -67.68 -12.67 -18.94
C ILE A 2 -66.86 -13.92 -19.27
N ARG A 3 -65.58 -13.76 -19.67
CA ARG A 3 -64.50 -14.67 -19.26
C ARG A 3 -63.20 -13.92 -19.06
N ILE A 4 -62.97 -13.64 -17.78
CA ILE A 4 -61.70 -13.29 -17.16
C ILE A 4 -60.81 -14.55 -17.21
N GLY A 5 -59.63 -14.44 -17.80
CA GLY A 5 -58.60 -15.48 -17.81
C GLY A 5 -57.35 -14.96 -17.13
N ILE A 6 -57.28 -15.19 -15.82
CA ILE A 6 -56.12 -14.92 -14.95
C ILE A 6 -54.98 -15.85 -15.39
N PHE A 7 -53.86 -15.30 -15.86
CA PHE A 7 -52.61 -16.05 -15.95
C PHE A 7 -51.74 -15.70 -14.74
N LEU A 8 -51.62 -16.70 -13.87
CA LEU A 8 -50.86 -16.70 -12.63
C LEU A 8 -49.36 -16.52 -12.86
N LEU A 9 -48.79 -15.70 -11.98
CA LEU A 9 -47.52 -15.89 -11.26
C LEU A 9 -46.55 -16.94 -11.82
N GLY A 10 -45.47 -16.44 -12.41
CA GLY A 10 -44.19 -17.15 -12.54
C GLY A 10 -43.08 -16.34 -11.88
N VAL A 11 -43.15 -16.10 -10.56
CA VAL A 11 -42.02 -15.61 -9.78
C VAL A 11 -41.10 -16.79 -9.52
N GLY A 12 -40.23 -17.07 -10.49
CA GLY A 12 -39.17 -18.05 -10.36
C GLY A 12 -38.10 -17.54 -9.40
N LEU A 13 -38.01 -18.21 -8.27
CA LEU A 13 -36.94 -18.16 -7.28
C LEU A 13 -35.55 -18.13 -7.93
N LEU A 14 -34.90 -16.96 -7.97
CA LEU A 14 -33.45 -16.84 -8.01
C LEU A 14 -32.97 -16.52 -6.59
N LEU A 15 -33.18 -17.47 -5.67
CA LEU A 15 -32.54 -17.44 -4.37
C LEU A 15 -31.17 -18.10 -4.47
N GLY A 16 -30.14 -17.29 -4.22
CA GLY A 16 -29.03 -17.69 -3.38
C GLY A 16 -28.00 -18.64 -3.98
N CYS A 17 -27.18 -18.14 -4.92
CA CYS A 17 -25.74 -18.35 -4.71
C CYS A 17 -25.29 -17.24 -3.78
N ASP A 18 -25.47 -17.46 -2.46
CA ASP A 18 -24.60 -16.83 -1.48
C ASP A 18 -23.21 -17.36 -1.80
N GLY A 19 -22.48 -16.61 -2.62
CA GLY A 19 -21.05 -16.69 -2.64
C GLY A 19 -20.63 -16.37 -1.23
N GLN A 20 -20.38 -17.41 -0.43
CA GLN A 20 -19.51 -17.33 0.72
C GLN A 20 -18.15 -16.93 0.17
N HIS A 21 -18.00 -15.65 -0.15
CA HIS A 21 -16.74 -14.96 -0.03
C HIS A 21 -16.32 -15.27 1.40
N LEU A 22 -15.34 -16.16 1.52
CA LEU A 22 -14.57 -16.30 2.74
C LEU A 22 -13.96 -14.91 2.98
N ASP A 23 -14.71 -14.08 3.69
CA ASP A 23 -14.20 -12.90 4.38
C ASP A 23 -13.25 -13.42 5.46
N ALA A 24 -12.10 -13.94 5.02
CA ALA A 24 -10.88 -13.93 5.80
C ALA A 24 -10.34 -12.48 5.82
N ALA A 25 -11.22 -11.49 5.98
CA ALA A 25 -10.89 -10.30 6.73
C ALA A 25 -10.49 -10.81 8.11
N GLN A 26 -9.20 -11.06 8.29
CA GLN A 26 -8.56 -11.12 9.59
C GLN A 26 -8.86 -9.78 10.25
N THR A 27 -10.05 -9.69 10.84
CA THR A 27 -10.45 -8.62 11.71
C THR A 27 -9.45 -8.71 12.85
N LEU A 28 -8.52 -7.75 12.88
CA LEU A 28 -7.62 -7.57 14.00
C LEU A 28 -8.50 -7.70 15.26
N PRO A 29 -8.26 -8.67 16.14
CA PRO A 29 -9.20 -9.04 17.22
C PRO A 29 -9.53 -7.77 17.99
N ALA A 30 -10.80 -7.41 18.19
CA ALA A 30 -11.19 -6.12 18.80
C ALA A 30 -10.56 -5.94 20.18
N GLN A 31 -9.34 -5.40 20.19
CA GLN A 31 -8.54 -5.16 21.37
C GLN A 31 -8.81 -3.73 21.72
N LYS A 32 -9.36 -3.52 22.92
CA LYS A 32 -9.57 -2.19 23.48
C LYS A 32 -8.22 -1.48 23.43
N SER A 33 -8.14 -0.40 22.65
CA SER A 33 -6.92 0.39 22.56
C SER A 33 -6.54 0.88 23.95
N VAL A 34 -5.24 0.84 24.25
CA VAL A 34 -4.73 1.25 25.56
C VAL A 34 -4.83 2.78 25.68
N HIS A 35 -4.59 3.48 24.57
CA HIS A 35 -4.72 4.93 24.42
C HIS A 35 -5.40 5.26 23.08
N GLU A 36 -6.09 6.39 22.98
CA GLU A 36 -6.74 6.82 21.74
C GLU A 36 -5.89 7.88 21.05
N VAL A 37 -5.52 7.59 19.80
CA VAL A 37 -4.86 8.52 18.88
C VAL A 37 -5.83 8.85 17.75
N SER A 38 -5.93 10.13 17.39
CA SER A 38 -6.76 10.59 16.27
C SER A 38 -5.87 10.89 15.05
N ILE A 39 -6.22 10.33 13.89
CA ILE A 39 -5.61 10.68 12.61
C ILE A 39 -6.62 11.43 11.75
N THR A 40 -6.30 12.66 11.36
CA THR A 40 -6.99 13.39 10.30
C THR A 40 -6.43 12.97 8.94
N ASP A 41 -7.23 12.33 8.10
CA ASP A 41 -6.82 11.94 6.75
C ASP A 41 -6.89 13.14 5.77
N LEU A 42 -5.79 13.88 5.65
CA LEU A 42 -5.62 15.02 4.76
C LEU A 42 -5.08 14.64 3.38
N ARG A 43 -4.96 13.35 3.07
CA ARG A 43 -4.48 12.88 1.77
C ARG A 43 -5.35 13.41 0.63
N PRO A 44 -4.76 13.88 -0.48
CA PRO A 44 -5.51 14.23 -1.69
C PRO A 44 -6.37 13.07 -2.20
N ALA A 45 -7.55 13.37 -2.75
CA ALA A 45 -8.47 12.33 -3.25
C ALA A 45 -7.81 11.37 -4.27
N ARG A 46 -6.88 11.88 -5.10
CA ARG A 46 -6.11 11.07 -6.06
C ARG A 46 -5.30 9.94 -5.42
N GLN A 47 -4.83 10.11 -4.18
CA GLN A 47 -4.06 9.08 -3.47
C GLN A 47 -4.92 7.93 -2.94
N LYS A 48 -6.26 8.10 -2.95
CA LYS A 48 -7.23 7.10 -2.49
C LYS A 48 -7.72 6.21 -3.63
N LEU A 49 -7.33 6.55 -4.87
CA LEU A 49 -7.75 5.90 -6.11
C LEU A 49 -6.58 5.14 -6.75
N ASP A 50 -6.93 4.28 -7.71
CA ASP A 50 -5.96 3.61 -8.56
C ASP A 50 -5.38 4.60 -9.56
N GLN A 51 -4.07 4.56 -9.73
CA GLN A 51 -3.39 5.45 -10.66
C GLN A 51 -2.16 4.79 -11.28
N THR A 52 -2.05 4.84 -12.61
CA THR A 52 -0.77 4.60 -13.29
C THR A 52 0.04 5.89 -13.24
N LEU A 53 1.24 5.86 -12.65
CA LEU A 53 1.98 7.08 -12.31
C LEU A 53 2.90 7.57 -13.43
N SER A 54 3.61 6.66 -14.11
CA SER A 54 4.35 7.04 -15.32
C SER A 54 4.50 5.91 -16.33
N VAL A 55 4.42 6.31 -17.59
CA VAL A 55 4.72 5.50 -18.79
C VAL A 55 6.04 5.91 -19.45
N ASN A 56 6.78 6.86 -18.87
CA ASN A 56 8.08 7.29 -19.38
C ASN A 56 9.20 6.57 -18.63
N LEU A 57 10.06 5.85 -19.37
CA LEU A 57 11.15 5.04 -18.79
C LEU A 57 12.13 5.85 -17.92
N THR A 58 12.26 7.15 -18.22
CA THR A 58 13.15 8.06 -17.49
C THR A 58 12.60 8.52 -16.14
N ASP A 59 11.33 8.22 -15.84
CA ASP A 59 10.72 8.61 -14.58
C ASP A 59 10.99 7.55 -13.51
N CYS A 60 11.32 7.99 -12.30
CA CYS A 60 11.56 7.12 -11.13
C CYS A 60 10.38 6.20 -10.77
N GLN A 61 9.19 6.54 -11.26
CA GLN A 61 7.94 5.81 -11.05
C GLN A 61 7.51 5.08 -12.33
N TYR A 62 8.41 4.87 -13.29
CA TYR A 62 8.10 4.14 -14.50
C TYR A 62 7.59 2.73 -14.17
N GLY A 63 6.47 2.35 -14.81
CA GLY A 63 5.85 1.05 -14.54
C GLY A 63 5.21 0.94 -13.17
N SER A 64 5.09 2.06 -12.44
CA SER A 64 4.46 2.11 -11.13
C SER A 64 2.95 2.30 -11.23
N TYR A 65 2.25 1.48 -10.47
CA TYR A 65 0.81 1.49 -10.31
C TYR A 65 0.45 1.68 -8.84
N GLN A 66 -0.16 2.81 -8.52
CA GLN A 66 -0.71 3.12 -7.21
C GLN A 66 -2.02 2.35 -6.99
N LEU A 67 -2.12 1.75 -5.82
CA LEU A 67 -3.28 0.98 -5.35
C LEU A 67 -4.26 1.87 -4.58
N ALA A 68 -5.53 1.80 -4.94
CA ALA A 68 -6.63 2.48 -4.25
C ALA A 68 -6.88 1.99 -2.81
N ASP A 69 -7.66 2.76 -2.04
CA ASP A 69 -8.10 2.34 -0.70
C ASP A 69 -9.13 1.20 -0.72
N HIS A 70 -9.89 1.05 -1.82
CA HIS A 70 -10.99 0.09 -1.91
C HIS A 70 -10.55 -1.38 -1.98
N TYR A 71 -9.25 -1.65 -2.18
CA TYR A 71 -8.72 -3.01 -2.17
C TYR A 71 -8.78 -3.67 -0.79
N ARG A 72 -9.25 -2.96 0.25
CA ARG A 72 -9.30 -3.50 1.61
C ARG A 72 -10.38 -2.87 2.48
N THR A 73 -10.94 -3.70 3.37
CA THR A 73 -11.78 -3.27 4.49
C THR A 73 -11.28 -3.95 5.79
N PRO A 74 -10.98 -3.20 6.88
CA PRO A 74 -11.02 -1.74 7.00
C PRO A 74 -9.94 -1.05 6.13
N GLY A 75 -10.18 0.20 5.75
CA GLY A 75 -9.24 0.97 4.92
C GLY A 75 -7.92 1.26 5.64
N ARG A 76 -6.83 1.45 4.88
CA ARG A 76 -5.45 1.52 5.41
C ARG A 76 -5.25 2.51 6.57
N VAL A 77 -5.94 3.66 6.55
CA VAL A 77 -5.87 4.66 7.61
C VAL A 77 -6.39 4.10 8.93
N ALA A 78 -7.52 3.38 8.92
CA ALA A 78 -8.08 2.81 10.15
C ALA A 78 -7.15 1.77 10.80
N ILE A 79 -6.41 1.00 9.99
CA ILE A 79 -5.40 0.06 10.51
C ILE A 79 -4.21 0.83 11.09
N LEU A 80 -3.74 1.86 10.39
CA LEU A 80 -2.65 2.70 10.88
C LEU A 80 -3.04 3.39 12.20
N THR A 81 -4.21 4.03 12.27
CA THR A 81 -4.74 4.66 13.49
C THR A 81 -4.76 3.68 14.65
N ARG A 82 -5.27 2.47 14.41
CA ARG A 82 -5.34 1.43 15.43
C ARG A 82 -3.97 0.95 15.87
N TYR A 83 -3.03 0.78 14.94
CA TYR A 83 -1.67 0.38 15.25
C TYR A 83 -0.98 1.46 16.11
N LEU A 84 -1.02 2.72 15.68
CA LEU A 84 -0.43 3.83 16.44
C LEU A 84 -1.05 3.98 17.83
N SER A 85 -2.37 3.80 17.96
CA SER A 85 -3.08 3.82 19.25
C SER A 85 -2.62 2.74 20.23
N ASN A 86 -2.07 1.64 19.72
CA ASN A 86 -1.60 0.52 20.55
C ASN A 86 -0.10 0.61 20.85
N GLU A 87 0.68 1.14 19.93
CA GLU A 87 2.15 1.05 19.97
C GLU A 87 2.84 2.36 20.38
N LEU A 88 2.18 3.52 20.22
CA LEU A 88 2.74 4.78 20.70
C LEU A 88 2.70 4.86 22.24
N PRO A 89 3.72 5.47 22.88
CA PRO A 89 3.72 5.71 24.32
C PRO A 89 2.54 6.58 24.78
N GLU A 90 2.15 6.45 26.05
CA GLU A 90 1.07 7.22 26.68
C GLU A 90 1.23 8.75 26.54
N ALA A 91 2.47 9.25 26.43
CA ALA A 91 2.76 10.68 26.21
C ALA A 91 2.12 11.26 24.93
N TYR A 92 1.78 10.42 23.95
CA TYR A 92 1.12 10.81 22.71
C TYR A 92 -0.41 10.67 22.77
N GLN A 93 -0.98 10.29 23.92
CA GLN A 93 -2.41 10.14 24.09
C GLN A 93 -3.14 11.48 23.87
N GLY A 94 -4.19 11.45 23.06
CA GLY A 94 -4.99 12.64 22.74
C GLY A 94 -4.31 13.63 21.80
N MET A 95 -3.09 13.34 21.32
CA MET A 95 -2.48 14.13 20.25
C MET A 95 -3.21 13.89 18.93
N ALA A 96 -3.32 14.96 18.14
CA ALA A 96 -3.84 14.90 16.78
C ALA A 96 -2.68 14.68 15.80
N PHE A 97 -2.89 13.75 14.88
CA PHE A 97 -1.95 13.41 13.82
C PHE A 97 -2.59 13.75 12.49
N ASP A 98 -1.84 14.36 11.59
CA ASP A 98 -2.33 14.74 10.27
C ASP A 98 -1.64 13.89 9.20
N LEU A 99 -2.40 13.05 8.50
CA LEU A 99 -1.88 12.18 7.46
C LEU A 99 -1.95 12.89 6.11
N HIS A 100 -0.81 13.36 5.61
CA HIS A 100 -0.71 14.10 4.36
C HIS A 100 -0.50 13.20 3.14
N ASN A 101 0.12 12.03 3.36
CA ASN A 101 0.40 11.06 2.31
C ASN A 101 0.25 9.65 2.86
N PHE A 102 -0.37 8.76 2.10
CA PHE A 102 -0.32 7.32 2.35
C PHE A 102 -0.68 6.57 1.08
N THR A 103 0.34 6.18 0.33
CA THR A 103 0.23 5.48 -0.96
C THR A 103 0.87 4.11 -0.88
N ILE A 104 0.37 3.16 -1.68
CA ILE A 104 0.99 1.85 -1.88
C ILE A 104 1.06 1.63 -3.38
N HIS A 105 2.20 1.19 -3.88
CA HIS A 105 2.48 1.02 -5.31
C HIS A 105 2.96 -0.38 -5.61
N ILE A 106 2.61 -0.90 -6.78
CA ILE A 106 3.33 -1.99 -7.45
C ILE A 106 4.25 -1.33 -8.47
N ASN A 107 5.54 -1.65 -8.47
CA ASN A 107 6.45 -1.12 -9.49
C ASN A 107 7.02 -2.23 -10.39
N ASN A 108 6.66 -2.19 -11.68
CA ASN A 108 7.05 -3.21 -12.65
C ASN A 108 8.30 -2.87 -13.47
N LEU A 109 9.09 -1.87 -13.06
CA LEU A 109 10.29 -1.41 -13.78
C LEU A 109 11.16 -2.58 -14.29
N ALA A 110 11.59 -3.48 -13.40
CA ALA A 110 12.45 -4.60 -13.75
C ALA A 110 11.84 -5.56 -14.80
N GLN A 111 10.50 -5.69 -14.83
CA GLN A 111 9.81 -6.53 -15.81
C GLN A 111 9.64 -5.85 -17.17
N LEU A 112 9.43 -4.53 -17.17
CA LEU A 112 9.18 -3.76 -18.39
C LEU A 112 10.47 -3.48 -19.18
N VAL A 113 11.61 -3.44 -18.50
CA VAL A 113 12.91 -3.18 -19.12
C VAL A 113 13.56 -4.45 -19.69
N ASP A 114 12.92 -5.63 -19.55
CA ASP A 114 13.44 -6.93 -19.98
C ASP A 114 14.94 -7.07 -19.65
N LEU A 115 15.29 -6.82 -18.38
CA LEU A 115 16.67 -6.93 -17.93
C LEU A 115 17.06 -8.41 -17.96
N PRO A 116 17.89 -8.89 -18.91
CA PRO A 116 18.39 -10.25 -18.82
C PRO A 116 19.23 -10.34 -17.54
N SER A 117 18.78 -11.18 -16.60
CA SER A 117 19.37 -11.34 -15.27
C SER A 117 20.82 -11.85 -15.28
N ASP A 118 21.30 -12.32 -16.43
CA ASP A 118 22.54 -13.07 -16.55
C ASP A 118 23.70 -12.21 -17.09
N ASP A 119 23.43 -10.99 -17.61
CA ASP A 119 24.45 -10.03 -18.06
C ASP A 119 24.64 -8.86 -17.08
N TYR A 120 23.96 -8.84 -15.94
CA TYR A 120 24.22 -7.85 -14.89
C TYR A 120 25.49 -8.23 -14.10
N GLN A 121 26.65 -8.06 -14.74
CA GLN A 121 27.91 -7.92 -14.02
C GLN A 121 28.07 -6.45 -13.60
N PRO A 122 28.24 -6.13 -12.31
CA PRO A 122 28.49 -4.77 -11.84
C PRO A 122 29.90 -4.24 -12.22
N ASP A 123 30.52 -4.77 -13.28
CA ASP A 123 31.93 -4.57 -13.63
C ASP A 123 32.16 -3.83 -14.96
N ASP A 124 31.10 -3.33 -15.62
CA ASP A 124 31.26 -2.43 -16.77
C ASP A 124 31.69 -1.04 -16.31
N GLN A 125 33.01 -0.88 -16.13
CA GLN A 125 33.71 0.37 -15.80
C GLN A 125 33.60 1.48 -16.86
N ASP A 126 32.85 1.26 -17.95
CA ASP A 126 32.67 2.23 -19.06
C ASP A 126 31.28 2.90 -19.08
N GLY A 127 30.64 3.00 -17.90
CA GLY A 127 29.76 4.12 -17.51
C GLY A 127 28.63 4.55 -18.46
N THR A 128 28.16 3.68 -19.37
CA THR A 128 27.13 4.03 -20.37
C THR A 128 26.05 2.98 -20.57
N GLY A 129 26.13 1.82 -19.90
CA GLY A 129 25.09 0.78 -19.92
C GLY A 129 24.22 0.86 -18.67
N LEU A 130 22.97 1.30 -18.81
CA LEU A 130 21.86 1.26 -17.83
C LEU A 130 22.04 1.85 -16.42
N ASP A 131 23.26 1.94 -15.88
CA ASP A 131 23.57 2.60 -14.60
C ASP A 131 23.22 4.10 -14.64
N ASN A 132 23.20 4.71 -15.83
CA ASN A 132 22.76 6.10 -16.01
C ASN A 132 21.25 6.27 -16.25
N PHE A 133 20.45 5.21 -16.37
CA PHE A 133 19.01 5.33 -16.65
C PHE A 133 18.15 5.38 -15.38
N VAL A 134 18.71 5.09 -14.21
CA VAL A 134 17.98 5.08 -12.91
C VAL A 134 18.72 5.87 -11.80
N VAL A 135 19.95 6.34 -12.04
CA VAL A 135 20.70 7.17 -11.07
C VAL A 135 20.24 8.62 -11.17
N GLY A 136 19.42 9.05 -10.20
CA GLY A 136 19.03 10.46 -10.09
C GLY A 136 17.72 10.71 -9.36
N CYS A 137 16.96 9.66 -9.02
CA CYS A 137 15.77 9.82 -8.21
C CYS A 137 16.14 10.37 -6.84
N SER A 138 15.80 11.63 -6.59
CA SER A 138 15.85 12.15 -5.24
C SER A 138 14.90 11.33 -4.37
N GLN A 139 15.16 11.21 -3.06
CA GLN A 139 14.23 10.49 -2.17
C GLN A 139 12.81 11.06 -2.26
N ASP A 140 12.69 12.35 -2.57
CA ASP A 140 11.42 13.06 -2.76
C ASP A 140 10.66 12.59 -4.03
N ASP A 141 11.35 12.05 -5.04
CA ASP A 141 10.76 11.53 -6.29
C ASP A 141 10.33 10.05 -6.20
N LEU A 142 10.72 9.34 -5.13
CA LEU A 142 10.52 7.90 -4.95
C LEU A 142 9.15 7.53 -4.37
N MET A 143 8.11 8.36 -4.55
CA MET A 143 6.75 8.10 -4.04
C MET A 143 6.23 6.70 -4.39
N GLY A 144 6.68 6.11 -5.51
CA GLY A 144 6.51 4.69 -5.84
C GLY A 144 7.69 4.08 -6.62
N GLY A 145 8.86 4.71 -6.55
CA GLY A 145 10.10 4.29 -7.23
C GLY A 145 11.01 3.49 -6.32
N TYR A 146 12.02 2.82 -6.87
CA TYR A 146 13.05 2.09 -6.11
C TYR A 146 14.37 1.96 -6.87
N ASN A 147 15.47 1.81 -6.12
CA ASN A 147 16.75 1.37 -6.65
C ASN A 147 16.81 -0.17 -6.68
N LEU A 148 17.43 -0.76 -7.69
CA LEU A 148 17.52 -2.23 -7.82
C LEU A 148 18.15 -2.91 -6.60
N ALA A 149 19.07 -2.23 -5.90
CA ALA A 149 19.68 -2.75 -4.66
C ALA A 149 18.71 -2.83 -3.46
N GLU A 150 17.56 -2.15 -3.51
CA GLU A 150 16.56 -2.17 -2.43
C GLU A 150 15.58 -3.35 -2.54
N VAL A 151 15.60 -4.08 -3.66
CA VAL A 151 14.68 -5.22 -3.89
C VAL A 151 15.40 -6.56 -3.77
N ALA A 152 14.72 -7.53 -3.17
CA ALA A 152 15.31 -8.84 -2.89
C ALA A 152 15.25 -9.82 -4.07
N ASN A 153 14.44 -9.53 -5.08
CA ASN A 153 14.25 -10.39 -6.25
C ASN A 153 13.76 -9.56 -7.45
N ALA A 154 13.74 -10.18 -8.64
CA ALA A 154 13.31 -9.55 -9.89
C ALA A 154 11.77 -9.43 -10.03
N LEU A 155 10.99 -9.78 -9.01
CA LEU A 155 9.53 -9.63 -9.03
C LEU A 155 9.16 -8.20 -8.63
N PRO A 156 7.97 -7.70 -9.05
CA PRO A 156 7.58 -6.33 -8.77
C PRO A 156 7.51 -6.11 -7.26
N PRO A 157 8.23 -5.13 -6.69
CA PRO A 157 8.05 -4.79 -5.29
C PRO A 157 6.70 -4.10 -5.07
N LEU A 158 6.23 -4.22 -3.83
CA LEU A 158 5.26 -3.32 -3.24
C LEU A 158 5.97 -2.25 -2.43
N ILE A 159 5.61 -0.99 -2.67
CA ILE A 159 6.22 0.17 -2.04
C ILE A 159 5.14 0.96 -1.34
N ALA A 160 5.19 1.03 -0.01
CA ALA A 160 4.32 1.86 0.80
C ALA A 160 5.06 3.13 1.23
N VAL A 161 4.40 4.28 1.14
CA VAL A 161 4.94 5.58 1.57
C VAL A 161 3.89 6.32 2.37
N ALA A 162 4.27 6.89 3.51
CA ALA A 162 3.39 7.69 4.34
C ALA A 162 4.10 8.92 4.91
N ASP A 163 3.35 10.03 4.97
CA ASP A 163 3.76 11.28 5.61
C ASP A 163 2.76 11.59 6.72
N LEU A 164 3.22 11.54 7.97
CA LEU A 164 2.42 11.77 9.16
C LEU A 164 2.97 12.97 9.93
N ALA A 165 2.15 14.00 10.13
CA ALA A 165 2.52 15.17 10.89
C ALA A 165 1.99 15.12 12.34
N VAL A 166 2.79 15.64 13.26
CA VAL A 166 2.45 15.80 14.70
C VAL A 166 2.93 17.17 15.15
N GLY A 167 2.00 18.11 15.31
CA GLY A 167 2.37 19.53 15.47
C GLY A 167 3.11 20.02 14.23
N ASP A 168 4.30 20.63 14.42
CA ASP A 168 5.11 21.19 13.32
C ASP A 168 6.09 20.18 12.70
N LYS A 169 6.09 18.92 13.17
CA LYS A 169 7.00 17.88 12.70
C LYS A 169 6.31 16.95 11.71
N VAL A 170 7.02 16.58 10.65
CA VAL A 170 6.55 15.63 9.63
C VAL A 170 7.47 14.42 9.60
N PHE A 171 6.88 13.24 9.79
CA PHE A 171 7.56 11.95 9.71
C PHE A 171 7.28 11.32 8.36
N HIS A 172 8.32 11.16 7.54
CA HIS A 172 8.28 10.48 6.26
C HIS A 172 8.76 9.04 6.41
N VAL A 173 7.97 8.08 5.96
CA VAL A 173 8.29 6.66 6.07
C VAL A 173 8.04 5.96 4.75
N ARG A 174 8.99 5.12 4.34
CA ARG A 174 8.92 4.31 3.11
C ARG A 174 9.33 2.87 3.38
N VAL A 175 8.46 1.94 3.02
CA VAL A 175 8.66 0.49 3.15
C VAL A 175 8.61 -0.16 1.78
N ILE A 176 9.60 -0.99 1.48
CA ILE A 176 9.62 -1.85 0.30
C ILE A 176 9.47 -3.31 0.74
N ARG A 177 8.62 -4.04 0.04
CA ARG A 177 8.49 -5.50 0.13
C ARG A 177 8.63 -6.09 -1.26
N SER A 178 9.43 -7.15 -1.39
CA SER A 178 9.60 -7.92 -2.63
C SER A 178 8.91 -9.28 -2.48
N PRO A 179 7.61 -9.41 -2.83
CA PRO A 179 6.89 -10.65 -2.64
C PRO A 179 7.47 -11.77 -3.51
N ASP A 180 7.35 -13.02 -3.03
CA ASP A 180 7.81 -14.18 -3.79
C ASP A 180 6.87 -14.54 -4.97
N ALA A 181 7.29 -15.50 -5.79
CA ALA A 181 6.49 -15.97 -6.92
C ALA A 181 5.15 -16.58 -6.50
N GLN A 182 5.09 -17.20 -5.32
CA GLN A 182 3.86 -17.79 -4.80
C GLN A 182 2.83 -16.70 -4.47
N PHE A 183 3.25 -15.56 -3.93
CA PHE A 183 2.37 -14.42 -3.74
C PHE A 183 1.74 -14.00 -5.06
N TRP A 184 2.55 -13.79 -6.10
CA TRP A 184 2.05 -13.33 -7.40
C TRP A 184 1.11 -14.34 -8.06
N ALA A 185 1.37 -15.64 -7.92
CA ALA A 185 0.48 -16.70 -8.41
C ALA A 185 -0.90 -16.70 -7.72
N TYR A 186 -0.95 -16.30 -6.45
CA TYR A 186 -2.17 -16.31 -5.63
C TYR A 186 -2.57 -14.91 -5.12
N LYS A 187 -2.22 -13.86 -5.86
CA LYS A 187 -2.30 -12.48 -5.38
C LYS A 187 -3.69 -12.10 -4.87
N ASN A 188 -4.75 -12.53 -5.56
CA ASN A 188 -6.13 -12.22 -5.19
C ASN A 188 -6.53 -12.80 -3.83
N ALA A 189 -5.95 -13.93 -3.42
CA ALA A 189 -6.25 -14.57 -2.13
C ALA A 189 -5.35 -14.06 -0.99
N ARG A 190 -4.21 -13.43 -1.33
CA ARG A 190 -3.18 -12.99 -0.36
C ARG A 190 -3.09 -11.47 -0.23
N TRP A 191 -3.86 -10.73 -1.03
CA TRP A 191 -3.78 -9.28 -1.14
C TRP A 191 -3.98 -8.59 0.21
N ASP A 192 -5.05 -8.94 0.91
CA ASP A 192 -5.37 -8.36 2.21
C ASP A 192 -4.22 -8.57 3.19
N ALA A 193 -3.76 -9.81 3.37
CA ALA A 193 -2.69 -10.12 4.33
C ALA A 193 -1.40 -9.33 4.05
N LEU A 194 -1.01 -9.17 2.77
CA LEU A 194 0.18 -8.40 2.43
C LEU A 194 -0.02 -6.88 2.61
N MET A 195 -1.20 -6.38 2.27
CA MET A 195 -1.55 -4.98 2.55
C MET A 195 -1.60 -4.72 4.07
N ASN A 196 -2.02 -5.70 4.89
CA ASN A 196 -1.92 -5.64 6.36
C ASN A 196 -0.46 -5.46 6.76
N GLU A 197 0.40 -6.35 6.30
CA GLU A 197 1.82 -6.33 6.61
C GLU A 197 2.47 -4.99 6.26
N LEU A 198 2.21 -4.46 5.07
CA LEU A 198 2.76 -3.16 4.62
C LEU A 198 2.30 -2.00 5.51
N VAL A 199 1.00 -1.93 5.83
CA VAL A 199 0.48 -0.86 6.69
C VAL A 199 1.06 -0.96 8.10
N LEU A 200 1.21 -2.17 8.63
CA LEU A 200 1.84 -2.40 9.94
C LEU A 200 3.33 -2.06 9.93
N ALA A 201 4.05 -2.35 8.84
CA ALA A 201 5.45 -1.97 8.69
C ALA A 201 5.63 -0.45 8.64
N ILE A 202 4.75 0.27 7.94
CA ILE A 202 4.70 1.74 7.97
C ILE A 202 4.45 2.22 9.40
N GLY A 203 3.46 1.67 10.09
CA GLY A 203 3.17 1.99 11.48
C GLY A 203 4.38 1.78 12.40
N ALA A 204 5.08 0.66 12.27
CA ALA A 204 6.25 0.32 13.08
C ALA A 204 7.40 1.32 12.88
N GLN A 205 7.69 1.68 11.64
CA GLN A 205 8.70 2.69 11.34
C GLN A 205 8.29 4.07 11.84
N LEU A 206 7.03 4.47 11.67
CA LEU A 206 6.52 5.73 12.24
C LEU A 206 6.69 5.79 13.75
N VAL A 207 6.36 4.71 14.48
CA VAL A 207 6.56 4.64 15.94
C VAL A 207 8.05 4.81 16.28
N ALA A 208 8.95 4.16 15.53
CA ALA A 208 10.38 4.28 15.76
C ALA A 208 10.88 5.73 15.53
N GLU A 209 10.48 6.38 14.44
CA GLU A 209 10.86 7.78 14.15
C GLU A 209 10.28 8.75 15.20
N ILE A 210 9.00 8.61 15.53
CA ILE A 210 8.30 9.49 16.49
C ILE A 210 8.94 9.40 17.89
N THR A 211 9.35 8.20 18.32
CA THR A 211 9.87 7.96 19.68
C THR A 211 11.37 8.19 19.83
N THR A 212 12.12 8.23 18.73
CA THR A 212 13.57 8.52 18.76
C THR A 212 13.86 10.03 18.75
N GLU A 213 12.93 10.84 18.26
CA GLU A 213 13.06 12.28 18.39
C GLU A 213 12.82 12.74 19.84
N PRO A 214 13.74 13.53 20.43
CA PRO A 214 13.53 14.08 21.77
C PRO A 214 12.22 14.88 21.78
N THR A 215 11.35 14.51 22.71
CA THR A 215 10.04 15.11 22.91
C THR A 215 10.18 16.63 23.13
N ILE A 216 9.28 17.39 22.49
CA ILE A 216 9.16 18.85 22.61
C ILE A 216 8.81 19.22 24.06
#